data_AF-A0A0F9Q891-F1
#
_entry.id   AF-A0A0F9Q891-F1
#
_cell.length_a   1.000
_cell.length_b   1.000
_cell.length_c   1.000
_cell.angle_alpha   90.00
_cell.angle_beta   90.00
_cell.angle_gamma   90.00
#
_symmetry.space_group_name_H-M   'P 1'
#
loop_
_entity.id
_entity.type
_entity.pdbx_description
1 polymer ?
#
loop_
_entity_poly.entity_id
_entity_poly.type
_entity_poly.pdbx_seq_one_letter_code
_entity_poly.pdbx_strand_id
1 'polypeptide(L)'
;MNSLAESVNERQASFLGRCFEILEDELCGKSREKNEFYMNCISHLSRHNYLTTTQIRECDTSSDEERKRDDKTYRKWLQDFMTALNSNRSRLQTELSLYGLTKFPQIKYVKGVKGKEAHFYVTSDAATTGDNGVAGGDESTGKIGSDYSTIRYKTEKI
;
A
#
# COMPACT_ATOMS: atom_id res chain seq x y z
N MET A 1 2.40 20.75 28.18
CA MET A 1 1.67 19.69 27.45
C MET A 1 2.52 19.33 26.24
N ASN A 2 3.25 18.22 26.31
CA ASN A 2 4.09 17.76 25.20
C ASN A 2 3.15 17.24 24.11
N SER A 3 2.94 18.03 23.06
CA SER A 3 2.33 17.54 21.82
C SER A 3 3.30 16.51 21.26
N LEU A 4 3.00 15.22 21.46
CA LEU A 4 3.70 14.16 20.75
C LEU A 4 3.51 14.45 19.27
N ALA A 5 4.60 14.71 18.55
CA ALA A 5 4.56 14.78 17.11
C ALA A 5 3.97 13.44 16.61
N GLU A 6 2.80 13.50 15.97
CA GLU A 6 2.17 12.35 15.35
C GLU A 6 3.18 11.69 14.40
N SER A 7 3.39 10.38 14.58
CA SER A 7 4.34 9.63 13.77
C SER A 7 3.95 9.71 12.30
N VAL A 8 4.92 9.50 11.40
CA VAL A 8 4.61 9.45 9.96
C VAL A 8 3.59 8.34 9.67
N ASN A 9 3.68 7.21 10.38
CA ASN A 9 2.75 6.08 10.23
C ASN A 9 1.32 6.44 10.63
N GLU A 10 1.13 7.14 11.76
CA GLU A 10 -0.18 7.61 12.20
C GLU A 10 -0.80 8.56 11.18
N ARG A 11 -0.02 9.54 10.67
CA ARG A 11 -0.50 10.46 9.64
C ARG A 11 -0.86 9.77 8.33
N GLN A 12 -0.07 8.78 7.92
CA GLN A 12 -0.37 7.95 6.76
C GLN A 12 -1.65 7.13 6.95
N ALA A 13 -1.86 6.53 8.12
CA ALA A 13 -3.07 5.78 8.41
C ALA A 13 -4.30 6.69 8.52
N SER A 14 -4.17 7.86 9.13
CA SER A 14 -5.22 8.90 9.16
C SER A 14 -5.62 9.33 7.75
N PHE A 15 -4.63 9.55 6.86
CA PHE A 15 -4.89 9.83 5.44
C PHE A 15 -5.59 8.66 4.73
N LEU A 16 -5.16 7.42 4.97
CA LEU A 16 -5.80 6.23 4.38
C LEU A 16 -7.23 6.04 4.89
N GLY A 17 -7.49 6.34 6.17
CA GLY A 17 -8.83 6.37 6.76
C GLY A 17 -9.72 7.38 6.05
N ARG A 18 -9.21 8.59 5.81
CA ARG A 18 -9.95 9.61 5.05
C ARG A 18 -10.21 9.20 3.61
N CYS A 19 -9.23 8.59 2.95
CA CYS A 19 -9.42 8.06 1.61
C CYS A 19 -10.49 6.95 1.59
N PHE A 20 -10.52 6.10 2.62
CA PHE A 20 -11.54 5.09 2.76
C PHE A 20 -12.93 5.70 2.94
N GLU A 21 -13.11 6.70 3.81
CA GLU A 21 -14.39 7.42 3.97
C GLU A 21 -14.90 7.99 2.64
N ILE A 22 -14.01 8.57 1.83
CA ILE A 22 -14.35 9.12 0.51
C ILE A 22 -14.74 8.02 -0.50
N LEU A 23 -14.23 6.80 -0.32
CA LEU A 23 -14.45 5.65 -1.20
C LEU A 23 -15.43 4.63 -0.62
N GLU A 24 -16.03 4.90 0.54
CA GLU A 24 -16.77 3.92 1.33
C GLU A 24 -17.91 3.30 0.52
N ASP A 25 -18.72 4.15 -0.11
CA ASP A 25 -19.85 3.74 -0.94
C ASP A 25 -19.41 2.85 -2.13
N GLU A 26 -18.26 3.15 -2.73
CA GLU A 26 -17.70 2.39 -3.86
C GLU A 26 -17.19 1.01 -3.42
N LEU A 27 -16.57 0.92 -2.24
CA LEU A 27 -15.90 -0.29 -1.73
C LEU A 27 -16.83 -1.22 -0.95
N CYS A 28 -17.74 -0.64 -0.18
CA CYS A 28 -18.56 -1.34 0.80
C CYS A 28 -20.03 -1.38 0.38
N GLY A 29 -20.51 -0.40 -0.40
CA GLY A 29 -21.94 -0.22 -0.65
C GLY A 29 -22.69 -0.10 0.67
N LYS A 30 -23.59 -1.05 0.97
CA LYS A 30 -24.34 -1.11 2.24
C LYS A 30 -23.78 -2.11 3.26
N SER A 31 -22.60 -2.67 3.01
CA SER A 31 -22.02 -3.73 3.84
C SER A 31 -21.26 -3.14 5.03
N ARG A 32 -21.91 -3.15 6.20
CA ARG A 32 -21.29 -2.75 7.47
C ARG A 32 -20.08 -3.60 7.84
N GLU A 33 -20.15 -4.91 7.62
CA GLU A 33 -19.04 -5.85 7.89
C GLU A 33 -17.77 -5.49 7.10
N LYS A 34 -17.92 -5.17 5.80
CA LYS A 34 -16.78 -4.69 4.99
C LYS A 34 -16.22 -3.38 5.50
N ASN A 35 -17.09 -2.45 5.88
CA ASN A 35 -16.66 -1.17 6.43
C ASN A 35 -15.82 -1.36 7.69
N GLU A 36 -16.33 -2.12 8.66
CA GLU A 36 -15.64 -2.41 9.91
C GLU A 36 -14.30 -3.12 9.65
N PHE A 37 -14.27 -4.08 8.72
CA PHE A 37 -13.04 -4.75 8.31
C PHE A 37 -11.97 -3.76 7.80
N TYR A 38 -12.30 -2.86 6.87
CA TYR A 38 -11.33 -1.90 6.34
C TYR A 38 -10.81 -0.95 7.42
N MET A 39 -11.72 -0.44 8.27
CA MET A 39 -11.36 0.44 9.37
C MET A 39 -10.40 -0.25 10.36
N ASN A 40 -10.65 -1.52 10.67
CA ASN A 40 -9.77 -2.32 11.52
C ASN A 40 -8.40 -2.53 10.88
N CYS A 41 -8.34 -2.84 9.57
CA CYS A 41 -7.06 -2.98 8.86
C CYS A 41 -6.25 -1.65 8.86
N ILE A 42 -6.90 -0.51 8.62
CA ILE A 42 -6.25 0.80 8.62
C ILE A 42 -5.74 1.14 10.03
N SER A 43 -6.55 0.89 11.06
CA SER A 43 -6.16 1.07 12.46
C SER A 43 -4.97 0.19 12.85
N HIS A 44 -4.93 -1.05 12.37
CA HIS A 44 -3.79 -1.94 12.57
C HIS A 44 -2.51 -1.39 11.90
N LEU A 45 -2.62 -0.93 10.65
CA LEU A 45 -1.50 -0.32 9.92
C LEU A 45 -1.00 1.00 10.52
N SER A 46 -1.80 1.68 11.35
CA SER A 46 -1.37 2.84 12.13
C SER A 46 -0.39 2.45 13.24
N ARG A 47 -0.63 1.29 13.88
CA ARG A 47 0.11 0.81 15.05
C ARG A 47 1.26 -0.13 14.69
N HIS A 48 1.17 -0.79 13.53
CA HIS A 48 2.09 -1.82 13.09
C HIS A 48 2.60 -1.54 11.67
N ASN A 49 3.84 -1.93 11.38
CA ASN A 49 4.45 -1.66 10.06
C ASN A 49 3.89 -2.54 8.93
N TYR A 50 3.26 -3.66 9.26
CA TYR A 50 2.70 -4.60 8.29
C TYR A 50 1.48 -5.31 8.87
N LEU A 51 0.67 -5.85 7.97
CA LEU A 51 -0.52 -6.64 8.26
C LEU A 51 -0.39 -8.00 7.55
N THR A 52 -0.10 -9.06 8.30
CA THR A 52 0.04 -10.42 7.75
C THR A 52 -1.31 -11.08 7.47
N THR A 53 -1.33 -12.22 6.77
CA THR A 53 -2.59 -12.93 6.47
C THR A 53 -3.31 -13.39 7.74
N THR A 54 -2.58 -13.81 8.78
CA THR A 54 -3.15 -14.11 10.10
C THR A 54 -3.79 -12.87 10.73
N GLN A 55 -3.10 -11.73 10.74
CA GLN A 55 -3.61 -10.49 11.33
C GLN A 55 -4.78 -9.90 10.55
N ILE A 56 -4.86 -10.17 9.23
CA ILE A 56 -6.02 -9.80 8.41
C ILE A 56 -7.29 -10.48 8.93
N ARG A 57 -7.23 -11.77 9.29
CA ARG A 57 -8.40 -12.47 9.84
C ARG A 57 -8.87 -11.85 11.15
N GLU A 58 -7.94 -11.35 11.96
CA GLU A 58 -8.24 -10.69 13.23
C GLU A 58 -8.95 -9.32 13.04
N CYS A 59 -8.88 -8.74 11.83
CA CYS A 59 -9.60 -7.52 11.50
C CYS A 59 -11.09 -7.77 11.21
N ASP A 60 -11.50 -9.03 10.98
CA ASP A 60 -12.90 -9.40 10.88
C ASP A 60 -13.47 -9.68 12.28
N THR A 61 -14.29 -8.74 12.75
CA THR A 61 -14.96 -8.78 14.05
C THR A 61 -16.29 -9.53 14.03
N SER A 62 -16.61 -10.23 12.94
CA SER A 62 -17.80 -11.09 12.86
C SER A 62 -17.78 -12.11 13.99
N SER A 63 -18.81 -12.07 14.84
CA SER A 63 -18.96 -12.94 16.01
C SER A 63 -19.27 -14.40 15.65
N ASP A 64 -19.59 -14.67 14.39
CA ASP A 64 -19.94 -15.98 13.86
C ASP A 64 -18.78 -16.53 13.04
N GLU A 65 -18.07 -17.52 13.58
CA GLU A 65 -16.94 -18.18 12.92
C GLU A 65 -17.35 -18.85 11.59
N GLU A 66 -18.61 -19.25 11.42
CA GLU A 66 -19.10 -19.81 10.14
C GLU A 66 -19.33 -18.74 9.07
N ARG A 67 -19.42 -17.46 9.47
CA ARG A 67 -19.53 -16.32 8.55
C ARG A 67 -18.18 -15.72 8.18
N LYS A 68 -17.12 -16.08 8.89
CA LYS A 68 -15.77 -15.63 8.54
C LYS A 68 -15.43 -16.07 7.14
N ARG A 69 -14.84 -15.14 6.40
CA ARG A 69 -14.45 -15.35 5.02
C ARG A 69 -13.10 -16.07 4.96
N ASP A 70 -12.81 -16.62 3.79
CA ASP A 70 -11.50 -17.19 3.54
C ASP A 70 -10.44 -16.09 3.38
N ASP A 71 -9.17 -16.45 3.56
CA ASP A 71 -8.03 -15.54 3.37
C ASP A 71 -8.04 -14.84 2.01
N LYS A 72 -8.53 -15.57 1.00
CA LYS A 72 -8.60 -15.09 -0.37
C LYS A 72 -9.57 -13.91 -0.47
N THR A 73 -10.70 -13.96 0.22
CA THR A 73 -11.69 -12.88 0.25
C THR A 73 -11.14 -11.65 0.93
N TYR A 74 -10.55 -11.78 2.13
CA TYR A 74 -10.00 -10.61 2.83
C TYR A 74 -8.83 -9.98 2.07
N ARG A 75 -7.95 -10.80 1.49
CA ARG A 75 -6.88 -10.33 0.61
C ARG A 75 -7.45 -9.57 -0.59
N LYS A 76 -8.52 -10.10 -1.20
CA LYS A 76 -9.18 -9.45 -2.34
C LYS A 76 -9.74 -8.09 -1.93
N TRP A 77 -10.38 -7.96 -0.77
CA TRP A 77 -10.89 -6.67 -0.28
C TRP A 77 -9.77 -5.64 -0.13
N LEU A 78 -8.65 -6.00 0.49
CA LEU A 78 -7.49 -5.10 0.57
C LEU A 78 -6.91 -4.74 -0.82
N GLN A 79 -6.90 -5.68 -1.77
CA GLN A 79 -6.50 -5.40 -3.15
C GLN A 79 -7.49 -4.49 -3.89
N ASP A 80 -8.79 -4.64 -3.63
CA ASP A 80 -9.83 -3.78 -4.19
C ASP A 80 -9.66 -2.35 -3.62
N PHE A 81 -9.36 -2.20 -2.32
CA PHE A 81 -9.03 -0.90 -1.72
C PHE A 81 -7.75 -0.29 -2.32
N MET A 82 -6.67 -1.08 -2.47
CA MET A 82 -5.45 -0.64 -3.16
C MET A 82 -5.75 -0.12 -4.58
N THR A 83 -6.63 -0.82 -5.30
CA THR A 83 -7.03 -0.44 -6.66
C THR A 83 -7.81 0.87 -6.64
N ALA A 84 -8.79 1.00 -5.75
CA ALA A 84 -9.59 2.21 -5.60
C ALA A 84 -8.75 3.44 -5.24
N LEU A 85 -7.76 3.29 -4.34
CA LEU A 85 -6.80 4.35 -3.99
C LEU A 85 -6.01 4.82 -5.22
N ASN A 86 -5.56 3.90 -6.07
CA ASN A 86 -4.78 4.25 -7.25
C ASN A 86 -5.67 4.86 -8.35
N SER A 87 -6.85 4.31 -8.59
CA SER A 87 -7.81 4.81 -9.59
C SER A 87 -8.31 6.21 -9.26
N ASN A 88 -8.47 6.53 -7.97
CA ASN A 88 -8.94 7.84 -7.50
C ASN A 88 -7.79 8.75 -6.99
N ARG A 89 -6.53 8.42 -7.32
CA ARG A 89 -5.36 9.10 -6.75
C ARG A 89 -5.40 10.62 -6.91
N SER A 90 -5.77 11.12 -8.10
CA SER A 90 -5.84 12.56 -8.37
C SER A 90 -6.86 13.27 -7.48
N ARG A 91 -8.04 12.65 -7.27
CA ARG A 91 -9.10 13.14 -6.38
C ARG A 91 -8.64 13.14 -4.93
N LEU A 92 -7.98 12.07 -4.49
CA LEU A 92 -7.57 11.89 -3.10
C LEU A 92 -6.31 12.69 -2.71
N GLN A 93 -5.48 13.03 -3.69
CA GLN A 93 -4.24 13.77 -3.48
C GLN A 93 -4.46 15.17 -2.90
N THR A 94 -5.66 15.76 -3.09
CA THR A 94 -6.03 17.05 -2.49
C THR A 94 -6.00 17.03 -0.97
N GLU A 95 -6.29 15.87 -0.37
CA GLU A 95 -6.34 15.70 1.09
C GLU A 95 -4.94 15.62 1.71
N LEU A 96 -3.88 15.31 0.96
CA LEU A 96 -2.53 15.04 1.51
C LEU A 96 -2.00 16.16 2.40
N SER A 97 -2.26 17.41 2.00
CA SER A 97 -1.78 18.58 2.72
C SER A 97 -2.39 18.71 4.12
N LEU A 98 -3.64 18.26 4.31
CA LEU A 98 -4.34 18.28 5.60
C LEU A 98 -3.68 17.35 6.63
N TYR A 99 -2.98 16.32 6.16
CA TYR A 99 -2.26 15.35 6.99
C TYR A 99 -0.75 15.64 7.04
N GLY A 100 -0.28 16.77 6.49
CA GLY A 100 1.14 17.12 6.47
C GLY A 100 2.01 16.10 5.71
N LEU A 101 1.45 15.44 4.70
CA LEU A 101 2.12 14.45 3.86
C LEU A 101 2.51 15.06 2.52
N THR A 102 3.75 14.81 2.07
CA THR A 102 4.26 15.30 0.78
C THR A 102 4.17 14.25 -0.33
N LYS A 103 4.07 12.98 0.05
CA LYS A 103 3.98 11.83 -0.85
C LYS A 103 2.71 11.06 -0.55
N PHE A 104 2.09 10.52 -1.60
CA PHE A 104 0.84 9.76 -1.48
C PHE A 104 1.10 8.39 -0.85
N PRO A 105 0.55 8.08 0.34
CA PRO A 105 0.65 6.76 0.95
C PRO A 105 -0.04 5.70 0.09
N GLN A 106 0.65 4.59 -0.12
CA GLN A 106 0.18 3.44 -0.87
C GLN A 106 0.22 2.21 0.01
N ILE A 107 -0.83 1.41 -0.04
CA ILE A 107 -0.81 0.05 0.48
C ILE A 107 -0.15 -0.83 -0.58
N LYS A 108 0.82 -1.66 -0.18
CA LYS A 108 1.51 -2.64 -1.04
C LYS A 108 1.28 -4.03 -0.49
N TYR A 109 1.24 -5.01 -1.39
CA TYR A 109 1.11 -6.42 -1.07
C TYR A 109 2.40 -7.17 -1.42
N VAL A 110 2.94 -7.91 -0.45
CA VAL A 110 4.08 -8.80 -0.64
C VAL A 110 3.59 -10.23 -0.60
N LYS A 111 3.79 -10.96 -1.72
CA LYS A 111 3.45 -12.38 -1.78
C LYS A 111 4.37 -13.17 -0.85
N GLY A 112 3.77 -14.07 -0.06
CA GLY A 112 4.51 -14.99 0.79
C GLY A 112 5.39 -15.93 -0.02
N VAL A 113 6.55 -16.27 0.54
CA VAL A 113 7.50 -17.25 -0.01
C VAL A 113 7.77 -18.32 1.05
N LYS A 114 8.48 -19.40 0.72
CA LYS A 114 8.76 -20.48 1.67
C LYS A 114 9.36 -19.91 2.98
N GLY A 115 8.67 -20.12 4.10
CA GLY A 115 9.08 -19.65 5.43
C GLY A 115 8.73 -18.18 5.75
N LYS A 116 8.05 -17.45 4.86
CA LYS A 116 7.60 -16.07 5.09
C LYS A 116 6.16 -15.86 4.66
N GLU A 117 5.34 -15.34 5.56
CA GLU A 117 3.93 -15.07 5.30
C GLU A 117 3.74 -13.89 4.33
N ALA A 118 2.65 -13.94 3.56
CA ALA A 118 2.21 -12.80 2.77
C ALA A 118 1.73 -11.68 3.70
N HIS A 119 2.03 -10.43 3.35
CA HIS A 119 1.68 -9.28 4.18
C HIS A 119 1.43 -8.03 3.34
N PHE A 120 0.73 -7.09 3.96
CA PHE A 120 0.50 -5.76 3.44
C PHE A 120 1.28 -4.74 4.26
N TYR A 121 1.71 -3.64 3.65
CA TYR A 121 2.36 -2.54 4.36
C TYR A 121 2.06 -1.21 3.67
N VAL A 122 2.21 -0.11 4.39
CA VAL A 122 2.06 1.24 3.86
C VAL A 122 3.44 1.79 3.50
N THR A 123 3.56 2.38 2.32
CA THR A 123 4.74 3.12 1.89
C THR A 123 4.33 4.40 1.18
N SER A 124 5.14 5.44 1.30
CA SER A 124 4.96 6.67 0.53
C SER A 124 6.02 6.82 -0.57
N ASP A 125 6.96 5.89 -0.69
CA ASP A 125 7.95 5.93 -1.76
C ASP A 125 7.37 5.42 -3.07
N ALA A 126 7.41 6.30 -4.08
CA ALA A 126 7.06 5.96 -5.44
C ALA A 126 8.07 4.94 -5.97
N ALA A 127 7.70 3.66 -5.98
CA ALA A 127 8.19 2.78 -7.03
C ALA A 127 7.44 3.18 -8.31
N THR A 128 7.98 4.14 -9.04
CA THR A 128 7.70 4.31 -10.46
C THR A 128 8.20 3.05 -11.15
N THR A 129 7.36 2.03 -11.25
CA THR A 129 7.62 0.89 -12.12
C THR A 129 6.64 0.98 -13.28
N GLY A 130 7.03 1.80 -14.23
CA GLY A 130 6.56 1.79 -15.60
C GLY A 130 7.78 1.91 -16.50
N ASP A 131 8.43 0.79 -16.77
CA ASP A 131 9.17 0.57 -18.02
C ASP A 131 8.89 -0.87 -18.48
N ASN A 132 8.76 -1.03 -19.79
CA ASN A 132 8.10 -2.12 -20.50
C ASN A 132 9.08 -3.25 -20.87
N GLY A 133 8.57 -4.48 -20.90
CA GLY A 133 9.16 -5.63 -21.61
C GLY A 133 10.21 -6.40 -20.78
N VAL A 134 10.25 -7.73 -20.70
CA VAL A 134 9.83 -8.77 -21.63
C VAL A 134 9.50 -10.03 -20.82
N ALA A 135 8.41 -10.70 -21.19
CA ALA A 135 8.17 -12.09 -20.85
C ALA A 135 9.10 -12.98 -21.69
N GLY A 136 9.77 -13.94 -21.06
CA GLY A 136 10.52 -14.97 -21.78
C GLY A 136 11.70 -15.45 -20.95
N GLY A 137 11.62 -16.69 -20.46
CA GLY A 137 12.81 -17.38 -19.98
C GLY A 137 13.75 -17.65 -21.13
N ASP A 138 15.05 -17.64 -20.86
CA ASP A 138 15.94 -18.69 -21.33
C ASP A 138 17.24 -18.64 -20.51
N GLU A 139 17.69 -19.83 -20.18
CA GLU A 139 18.96 -20.16 -19.55
C GLU A 139 20.10 -19.90 -20.55
N SER A 140 21.06 -19.02 -20.25
CA SER A 140 22.45 -19.14 -20.74
C SER A 140 23.39 -18.04 -20.23
N THR A 141 24.38 -18.51 -19.47
CA THR A 141 25.81 -18.11 -19.47
C THR A 141 26.26 -16.89 -20.28
N GLY A 142 27.02 -15.98 -19.64
CA GLY A 142 27.94 -15.09 -20.35
C GLY A 142 28.49 -13.92 -19.53
N LYS A 143 29.72 -14.06 -19.01
CA LYS A 143 30.54 -12.95 -18.46
C LYS A 143 30.95 -11.98 -19.56
N ILE A 144 30.78 -10.66 -19.38
CA ILE A 144 31.67 -9.53 -19.78
C ILE A 144 31.10 -8.29 -19.03
N GLY A 145 31.76 -7.43 -18.25
CA GLY A 145 33.13 -6.89 -18.25
C GLY A 145 33.07 -5.40 -18.63
N SER A 146 33.56 -4.51 -17.75
CA SER A 146 33.92 -3.08 -17.99
C SER A 146 32.78 -2.07 -18.22
N ASP A 147 32.85 -0.79 -17.83
CA ASP A 147 33.87 0.02 -17.17
C ASP A 147 33.19 1.29 -16.59
N TYR A 148 33.80 1.88 -15.56
CA TYR A 148 33.35 3.12 -14.93
C TYR A 148 33.67 4.35 -15.79
N SER A 149 32.88 5.40 -15.56
CA SER A 149 33.20 6.83 -15.72
C SER A 149 33.37 7.41 -17.13
N THR A 150 32.50 8.35 -17.49
CA THR A 150 32.88 9.67 -18.06
C THR A 150 31.67 10.61 -17.98
N ILE A 151 31.68 11.53 -17.01
CA ILE A 151 30.82 12.73 -17.03
C ILE A 151 31.55 13.78 -17.89
N ARG A 152 30.90 14.35 -18.91
CA ARG A 152 31.38 15.56 -19.61
C ARG A 152 30.39 16.70 -19.44
N TYR A 153 30.77 17.70 -18.66
CA TYR A 153 30.19 19.04 -18.73
C TYR A 153 30.83 19.79 -19.89
N LYS A 154 30.03 20.47 -20.72
CA LYS A 154 30.51 21.56 -21.57
C LYS A 154 29.65 22.79 -21.31
N THR A 155 30.32 23.80 -20.78
CA THR A 155 29.84 25.17 -20.57
C THR A 155 29.78 25.89 -21.92
N GLU A 156 28.63 26.45 -22.28
CA GLU A 156 28.53 27.41 -23.38
C GLU A 156 29.14 28.74 -22.94
N LYS A 157 29.97 29.34 -23.80
CA LYS A 157 30.43 30.74 -23.66
C LYS A 157 29.65 31.60 -24.64
N ILE A 158 29.18 32.74 -24.12
CA ILE A 158 28.70 33.92 -24.84
C ILE A 158 29.84 34.52 -25.65
#